data_AF-A0A836QVY3-F1
#
_entry.id   AF-A0A836QVY3-F1
#
_cell.length_a   1.000
_cell.length_b   1.000
_cell.length_c   1.000
_cell.angle_alpha   90.00
_cell.angle_beta   90.00
_cell.angle_gamma   90.00
#
_symmetry.space_group_name_H-M   'P 1'
#
loop_
_entity.id
_entity.type
_entity.pdbx_description
1 polymer ?
#
loop_
_entity_poly.entity_id
_entity_poly.type
_entity_poly.pdbx_seq_one_letter_code
_entity_poly.pdbx_strand_id
1 'polypeptide(L)' 'MSKNKELSIVVPVYECEDSLAELYKRLAKTLEDMNLPYEIILVDDGDPSNAWKLICE' A
#
# COMPACT_ATOMS: atom_id res chain seq x y z
N MET A 1 -5.22 -18.66 16.21
CA MET A 1 -4.07 -18.85 15.28
C MET A 1 -3.37 -17.51 15.17
N SER A 2 -2.04 -17.47 15.31
CA SER A 2 -1.27 -16.23 15.26
C SER A 2 -1.54 -15.50 13.94
N LYS A 3 -2.12 -14.28 14.00
CA LYS A 3 -2.20 -13.36 12.86
C LYS A 3 -0.83 -12.68 12.67
N ASN A 4 0.25 -13.43 12.64
CA ASN A 4 1.53 -12.84 12.27
C ASN A 4 1.46 -12.53 10.78
N LYS A 5 1.55 -11.25 10.43
CA LYS A 5 1.87 -10.85 9.07
C LYS A 5 3.26 -11.40 8.79
N GLU A 6 3.37 -12.24 7.76
CA GLU A 6 4.63 -12.85 7.33
C GLU A 6 5.37 -11.94 6.34
N LEU A 7 4.65 -11.00 5.73
CA LEU A 7 5.19 -10.03 4.79
C LEU A 7 4.60 -8.64 5.02
N SER A 8 5.48 -7.65 5.21
CA SER A 8 5.11 -6.23 5.30
C SER A 8 5.69 -5.49 4.11
N ILE A 9 4.82 -4.84 3.33
CA ILE A 9 5.21 -4.01 2.20
C ILE A 9 5.05 -2.56 2.65
N VAL A 10 6.16 -1.83 2.76
CA VAL A 10 6.16 -0.42 3.16
C VAL A 10 6.46 0.44 1.93
N VAL A 11 5.55 1.36 1.61
CA VAL A 11 5.65 2.24 0.43
C VAL A 11 5.57 3.69 0.89
N PRO A 12 6.68 4.46 0.79
CA PRO A 12 6.61 5.91 0.92
C PRO A 12 5.88 6.51 -0.29
N VAL A 13 5.00 7.47 -0.04
CA VAL A 13 4.16 8.14 -1.03
C VAL A 13 4.50 9.63 -1.02
N TYR A 14 4.94 10.14 -2.16
CA TYR A 14 5.24 11.56 -2.39
C TYR A 14 4.99 11.93 -3.86
N GLU A 15 4.07 12.87 -4.11
CA GLU A 15 3.70 13.39 -5.43
C GLU A 15 3.34 12.32 -6.48
N CYS A 16 2.71 11.22 -6.04
CA CYS A 16 2.49 10.03 -6.87
C CYS A 16 1.00 9.62 -7.02
N GLU A 17 0.07 10.56 -6.86
CA GLU A 17 -1.38 10.33 -6.89
C GLU A 17 -1.85 9.44 -8.06
N ASP A 18 -1.44 9.77 -9.29
CA ASP A 18 -1.86 9.06 -10.50
C ASP A 18 -1.43 7.58 -10.53
N SER A 19 -0.32 7.26 -9.85
CA SER A 19 0.26 5.92 -9.83
C SER A 19 -0.17 5.09 -8.62
N LEU A 20 -0.59 5.74 -7.53
CA LEU A 20 -0.87 5.10 -6.25
C LEU A 20 -2.01 4.07 -6.35
N ALA A 21 -3.09 4.41 -7.05
CA ALA A 21 -4.24 3.52 -7.21
C ALA A 21 -3.88 2.25 -8.00
N GLU A 22 -3.14 2.39 -9.10
CA GLU A 22 -2.72 1.24 -9.91
C GLU A 22 -1.65 0.40 -9.21
N LEU A 23 -0.75 1.03 -8.45
CA LEU A 23 0.20 0.34 -7.58
C LEU A 23 -0.54 -0.54 -6.58
N TYR A 24 -1.47 0.01 -5.80
CA TYR A 24 -2.24 -0.73 -4.80
C TYR A 24 -2.99 -1.90 -5.45
N LYS A 25 -3.72 -1.65 -6.55
CA LYS A 25 -4.51 -2.67 -7.25
C LYS A 25 -3.66 -3.84 -7.73
N ARG A 26 -2.52 -3.56 -8.35
CA ARG A 26 -1.61 -4.62 -8.85
C ARG A 26 -0.95 -5.37 -7.71
N LEU A 27 -0.50 -4.64 -6.68
CA LEU A 27 0.16 -5.21 -5.51
C LEU A 27 -0.79 -6.12 -4.72
N ALA A 28 -2.02 -5.65 -4.43
CA ALA A 28 -3.04 -6.44 -3.74
C ALA A 28 -3.33 -7.75 -4.49
N LYS A 29 -3.53 -7.67 -5.81
CA LYS A 29 -3.74 -8.87 -6.64
C LYS A 29 -2.57 -9.85 -6.55
N THR A 30 -1.34 -9.37 -6.67
CA THR A 30 -0.14 -10.22 -6.55
C THR A 30 -0.04 -10.87 -5.18
N LEU A 31 -0.38 -10.14 -4.11
CA LEU A 31 -0.28 -10.65 -2.74
C LEU A 31 -1.42 -11.62 -2.38
N GLU A 32 -2.62 -11.44 -2.94
CA GLU A 32 -3.73 -12.40 -2.82
C GLU A 32 -3.36 -13.78 -3.38
N ASP A 33 -2.64 -13.83 -4.50
CA ASP A 33 -2.20 -15.07 -5.15
C ASP A 33 -1.11 -15.82 -4.34
N MET A 34 -0.45 -15.17 -3.38
CA MET A 34 0.67 -15.76 -2.61
C MET A 34 0.23 -16.63 -1.43
N ASN A 35 -1.04 -16.58 -1.02
CA ASN A 35 -1.59 -17.34 0.12
C ASN A 35 -0.78 -17.19 1.43
N LEU A 36 -0.23 -16.00 1.67
CA LEU A 36 0.52 -15.62 2.88
C LEU A 36 -0.16 -14.43 3.57
N PRO A 37 -0.16 -14.34 4.90
CA PRO A 37 -0.68 -13.16 5.59
C PRO A 37 0.24 -11.96 5.35
N TYR A 38 -0.28 -10.91 4.70
CA TYR A 38 0.49 -9.71 4.37
C TYR A 38 -0.14 -8.41 4.88
N GLU A 39 0.64 -7.35 4.98
CA GLU A 39 0.17 -5.97 5.15
C GLU A 39 0.83 -5.02 4.14
N ILE A 40 0.08 -4.00 3.73
CA ILE A 40 0.57 -2.90 2.91
C ILE A 40 0.48 -1.65 3.77
N ILE A 41 1.61 -0.97 3.97
CA ILE A 41 1.73 0.25 4.76
C ILE A 41 2.12 1.36 3.80
N LEU A 42 1.16 2.23 3.48
CA LEU A 42 1.38 3.44 2.70
C LEU A 42 1.76 4.56 3.68
N VAL A 43 2.95 5.14 3.50
CA VAL A 43 3.49 6.19 4.36
C VAL A 43 3.49 7.49 3.57
N ASP A 44 2.65 8.44 3.95
CA ASP A 44 2.75 9.81 3.44
C ASP A 44 4.08 10.42 3.91
N ASP A 45 4.95 10.75 2.94
CA ASP A 45 6.30 11.28 3.17
C ASP A 45 6.32 12.82 3.11
N GLY A 46 5.24 13.46 3.56
CA GLY A 46 5.12 14.91 3.58
C GLY A 46 4.75 15.48 2.21
N ASP A 47 3.91 14.77 1.47
CA ASP A 47 3.44 15.17 0.16
C ASP A 47 2.67 16.51 0.25
N PRO A 48 3.03 17.54 -0.55
CA PRO A 48 2.26 18.79 -0.60
C PRO A 48 0.91 18.65 -1.32
N SER A 49 0.67 17.52 -1.99
CA SER A 49 -0.55 17.21 -2.73
C SER A 49 -1.62 16.49 -1.87
N ASN A 50 -2.67 15.97 -2.51
CA ASN A 50 -3.80 15.27 -1.88
C ASN A 50 -3.57 13.75 -1.75
N ALA A 51 -2.34 13.24 -1.90
CA ALA A 51 -2.08 11.80 -1.78
C ALA A 51 -2.59 11.19 -0.46
N TRP A 52 -2.54 11.93 0.66
CA TRP A 52 -3.13 11.47 1.93
C TRP A 52 -4.62 11.13 1.82
N LYS A 53 -5.38 11.95 1.08
CA LYS A 53 -6.80 11.71 0.84
C LYS A 53 -6.99 10.40 0.09
N LEU A 54 -6.18 10.16 -0.94
CA LEU A 54 -6.22 8.93 -1.72
C LEU A 54 -5.79 7.69 -0.92
N ILE A 55 -4.83 7.82 0.00
CA ILE A 55 -4.43 6.74 0.92
C ILE A 55 -5.59 6.34 1.85
N CYS A 56 -6.46 7.29 2.22
CA CYS A 56 -7.56 7.08 3.15
C CYS A 56 -8.87 6.63 2.50
N GLU A 57 -8.95 6.59 1.15
CA GLU A 57 -10.10 6.12 0.37
C GLU A 57 -10.07 4.60 0.16
#